data_AF-A0A1Q2HMR8-F1
#
_entry.id   AF-A0A1Q2HMR8-F1
#
_cell.length_a   1.000
_cell.length_b   1.000
_cell.length_c   1.000
_cell.angle_alpha   90.00
_cell.angle_beta   90.00
_cell.angle_gamma   90.00
#
_symmetry.space_group_name_H-M   'P 1'
#
loop_
_entity.id
_entity.type
_entity.pdbx_description
1 polymer ?
#
loop_
_entity_poly.entity_id
_entity_poly.type
_entity_poly.pdbx_seq_one_letter_code
_entity_poly.pdbx_strand_id
1 'polypeptide(L)'
;MNEIENKNPENQQDITADMDSGSKALADALKLSFAVLKLIMIVLIILFFASGVYTVEKNEKAIVLRLGKVVRDASGTSLKEPGLHWALPYPIDEIVKIPVTATQKLEIDDFWYFDPEQGSRPGQTLNPIRDGYCLTRNEEVQGYEDQLATDYNIVHCKWQLNWTIEDDPYAFFRNVKVRSVRPGELYRDVISESVEPLLTTVADDAIVRTLAKYSIDQAVTTSKSNITREVTARVQKRLRELSTGIRVRDMQILKITWPRQVDQAFLASIKAGQNRSSIETEAWTYYEKTLNEAGGPRAEESLKVLLDESSTEAEIRRAYSDLTGQASKNLSEARSYKTKVIETAKANANYLSQLLPEYRKRPELVIERIYQDNMEQILDTVDEKIIVQPAKQGKDREFRVLISRNPSIKDKKSGSDENQNGNQ
;
A
#
# COMPACT_ATOMS: atom_id res chain seq x y z
N MET A 1 -68.05 77.58 -85.57
CA MET A 1 -69.24 76.80 -85.98
C MET A 1 -69.61 75.92 -84.81
N ASN A 2 -70.73 76.25 -84.15
CA ASN A 2 -71.65 75.50 -83.27
C ASN A 2 -71.05 74.63 -82.13
N GLU A 3 -71.39 74.84 -80.84
CA GLU A 3 -72.66 74.44 -80.16
C GLU A 3 -72.99 72.96 -80.44
N ILE A 4 -73.29 72.05 -79.52
CA ILE A 4 -74.10 72.03 -78.26
C ILE A 4 -73.47 70.84 -77.44
N GLU A 5 -73.51 70.65 -76.11
CA GLU A 5 -74.67 70.54 -75.24
C GLU A 5 -74.27 70.30 -73.79
N ASN A 6 -75.13 70.82 -72.92
CA ASN A 6 -75.16 70.90 -71.48
C ASN A 6 -75.45 69.55 -70.80
N LYS A 7 -74.78 69.20 -69.70
CA LYS A 7 -75.48 68.76 -68.47
C LYS A 7 -74.62 68.82 -67.20
N ASN A 8 -75.32 69.30 -66.18
CA ASN A 8 -75.01 69.60 -64.78
C ASN A 8 -74.69 68.33 -63.93
N PRO A 9 -74.54 68.43 -62.60
CA PRO A 9 -73.30 68.33 -61.82
C PRO A 9 -73.32 67.08 -60.91
N GLU A 10 -72.54 67.09 -59.83
CA GLU A 10 -72.49 66.09 -58.74
C GLU A 10 -71.54 64.91 -58.98
N ASN A 11 -70.30 65.04 -58.48
CA ASN A 11 -69.87 64.17 -57.39
C ASN A 11 -68.55 64.70 -56.80
N GLN A 12 -68.66 65.50 -55.73
CA GLN A 12 -67.49 65.99 -54.99
C GLN A 12 -67.67 65.70 -53.51
N GLN A 13 -67.99 64.45 -53.17
CA GLN A 13 -67.97 63.95 -51.80
C GLN A 13 -67.26 62.60 -51.60
N ASP A 14 -66.64 62.01 -52.63
CA ASP A 14 -66.16 60.61 -52.54
C ASP A 14 -64.67 60.39 -52.84
N ILE A 15 -63.80 61.38 -52.57
CA ILE A 15 -62.34 61.25 -52.79
C ILE A 15 -61.54 61.30 -51.49
N THR A 16 -62.15 61.65 -50.36
CA THR A 16 -61.48 61.68 -49.05
C THR A 16 -61.70 60.42 -48.20
N ALA A 17 -62.68 59.58 -48.53
CA ALA A 17 -62.94 58.32 -47.81
C ALA A 17 -61.98 57.19 -48.24
N ASP A 18 -61.54 57.18 -49.51
CA ASP A 18 -60.72 56.11 -50.07
C ASP A 18 -59.20 56.33 -49.93
N MET A 19 -58.77 57.56 -49.59
CA MET A 19 -57.38 57.83 -49.17
C MET A 19 -57.10 57.47 -47.71
N ASP A 20 -58.14 57.35 -46.88
CA ASP A 20 -58.04 56.98 -45.46
C ASP A 20 -58.09 55.46 -45.26
N SER A 21 -58.71 54.70 -46.18
CA SER A 21 -58.82 53.23 -46.10
C SER A 21 -57.50 52.52 -46.43
N GLY A 22 -56.82 52.90 -47.51
CA GLY A 22 -55.54 52.30 -47.92
C GLY A 22 -54.38 52.65 -47.00
N SER A 23 -54.35 53.87 -46.47
CA SER A 23 -53.36 54.30 -45.47
C SER A 23 -53.59 53.63 -44.11
N LYS A 24 -54.86 53.40 -43.70
CA LYS A 24 -55.21 52.57 -42.53
C LYS A 24 -54.82 51.10 -42.70
N ALA A 25 -55.05 50.51 -43.87
CA ALA A 25 -54.68 49.12 -44.14
C ALA A 25 -53.15 48.90 -44.08
N LEU A 26 -52.36 49.84 -44.62
CA LEU A 26 -50.90 49.82 -44.52
C LEU A 26 -50.44 50.01 -43.06
N ALA A 27 -51.06 50.94 -42.32
CA ALA A 27 -50.75 51.19 -40.91
C ALA A 27 -51.08 49.98 -40.01
N ASP A 28 -52.19 49.27 -40.27
CA ASP A 28 -52.59 48.09 -39.51
C ASP A 28 -51.74 46.86 -39.87
N ALA A 29 -51.37 46.68 -41.14
CA ALA A 29 -50.40 45.64 -41.54
C ALA A 29 -49.01 45.89 -40.92
N LEU A 30 -48.56 47.15 -40.85
CA LEU A 30 -47.32 47.54 -40.20
C LEU A 30 -47.37 47.27 -38.69
N LYS A 31 -48.45 47.67 -38.00
CA LYS A 31 -48.65 47.36 -36.57
C LYS A 31 -48.69 45.85 -36.29
N LEU A 32 -49.31 45.06 -37.18
CA LEU A 32 -49.32 43.61 -37.09
C LEU A 32 -47.92 43.02 -37.26
N SER A 33 -47.13 43.51 -38.22
CA SER A 33 -45.74 43.08 -38.42
C SER A 33 -44.86 43.42 -37.20
N PHE A 34 -45.05 44.59 -36.59
CA PHE A 34 -44.38 44.96 -35.34
C PHE A 34 -44.82 44.09 -34.15
N ALA A 35 -46.10 43.73 -34.08
CA ALA A 35 -46.61 42.82 -33.04
C ALA A 35 -46.02 41.41 -33.18
N VAL A 36 -45.93 40.88 -34.39
CA VAL A 36 -45.31 39.57 -34.68
C VAL A 36 -43.81 39.60 -34.39
N LEU A 37 -43.09 40.64 -34.83
CA LEU A 37 -41.66 40.80 -34.55
C LEU A 37 -41.39 40.92 -33.05
N LYS A 38 -42.23 41.66 -32.32
CA LYS A 38 -42.15 41.77 -30.85
C LYS A 38 -42.35 40.41 -30.18
N LEU A 39 -43.30 39.59 -30.67
CA LEU A 39 -43.52 38.24 -30.14
C LEU A 39 -42.31 37.33 -30.40
N ILE A 40 -41.75 37.36 -31.61
CA ILE A 40 -40.53 36.62 -31.95
C ILE A 40 -39.35 37.05 -31.07
N MET A 41 -39.18 38.36 -30.87
CA MET A 41 -38.12 38.90 -30.01
C MET A 41 -38.29 38.46 -28.55
N ILE A 42 -39.51 38.46 -28.02
CA ILE A 42 -39.81 37.95 -26.67
C ILE A 42 -39.49 36.46 -26.57
N VAL A 43 -39.89 35.66 -27.57
CA VAL A 43 -39.59 34.21 -27.61
C VAL A 43 -38.08 33.96 -27.66
N LEU A 44 -37.33 34.71 -28.48
CA LEU A 44 -35.87 34.62 -28.55
C LEU A 44 -35.20 35.00 -27.23
N ILE A 45 -35.70 36.03 -26.54
CA ILE A 45 -35.20 36.43 -25.21
C ILE A 45 -35.45 35.32 -24.19
N ILE A 46 -36.66 34.74 -24.16
CA ILE A 46 -36.99 33.63 -23.27
C ILE A 46 -36.09 32.43 -23.56
N LEU A 47 -35.90 32.09 -24.85
CA LEU A 47 -35.05 30.97 -25.26
C LEU A 47 -33.58 31.22 -24.93
N PHE A 48 -33.11 32.47 -25.08
CA PHE A 48 -31.79 32.90 -24.62
C PHE A 48 -31.63 32.66 -23.12
N PHE A 49 -32.51 33.20 -22.27
CA PHE A 49 -32.42 32.97 -20.82
C PHE A 49 -32.60 31.50 -20.43
N ALA A 50 -33.45 30.73 -21.12
CA ALA A 50 -33.62 29.30 -20.88
C ALA A 50 -32.39 28.47 -21.27
N SER A 51 -31.58 28.93 -22.22
CA SER A 51 -30.33 28.25 -22.64
C SER A 51 -29.24 28.24 -21.56
N GLY A 52 -29.39 29.04 -20.50
CA GLY A 52 -28.43 29.16 -19.39
C GLY A 52 -28.49 28.04 -18.33
N VAL A 53 -29.31 27.01 -18.55
CA VAL A 53 -29.40 25.86 -17.64
C VAL A 53 -28.22 24.91 -17.87
N TYR A 54 -27.50 24.55 -16.81
CA TYR A 54 -26.40 23.60 -16.87
C TYR A 54 -26.38 22.67 -15.66
N THR A 55 -25.76 21.50 -15.82
CA THR A 55 -25.60 20.50 -14.78
C THR A 55 -24.16 20.40 -14.31
N VAL A 56 -23.99 20.22 -13.00
CA VAL A 56 -22.71 19.95 -12.33
C VAL A 56 -22.73 18.52 -11.84
N GLU A 57 -21.72 17.73 -12.22
CA GLU A 57 -21.61 16.34 -11.82
C GLU A 57 -21.23 16.18 -10.35
N LYS A 58 -21.45 14.98 -9.78
CA LYS A 58 -21.11 14.69 -8.37
C LYS A 58 -19.62 14.85 -8.05
N ASN A 59 -18.76 14.70 -9.05
CA ASN A 59 -17.31 14.82 -8.93
C ASN A 59 -16.79 16.17 -9.46
N GLU A 60 -17.64 17.17 -9.57
CA GLU A 60 -17.27 18.50 -10.04
C GLU A 60 -17.86 19.58 -9.12
N LYS A 61 -17.16 20.71 -9.04
CA LYS A 61 -17.73 21.95 -8.51
C LYS A 61 -17.61 23.02 -9.56
N ALA A 62 -18.65 23.84 -9.71
CA ALA A 62 -18.64 24.94 -10.65
C ALA A 62 -18.42 26.27 -9.95
N ILE A 63 -17.64 27.13 -10.59
CA ILE A 63 -17.49 28.55 -10.25
C ILE A 63 -18.09 29.35 -11.40
N VAL A 64 -18.95 30.32 -11.07
CA VAL A 64 -19.57 31.21 -12.06
C VAL A 64 -18.88 32.57 -11.98
N LEU A 65 -18.36 33.02 -13.12
CA LEU A 65 -17.74 34.32 -13.29
C LEU A 65 -18.71 35.22 -14.04
N ARG A 66 -19.11 36.36 -13.45
CA ARG A 66 -19.92 37.38 -14.11
C ARG A 66 -19.06 38.57 -14.47
N LEU A 67 -18.90 38.84 -15.76
CA LEU A 67 -18.02 39.91 -16.26
C LEU A 67 -16.60 39.84 -15.63
N GLY A 68 -16.05 38.63 -15.50
CA GLY A 68 -14.74 38.38 -14.90
C GLY A 68 -14.67 38.48 -13.37
N LYS A 69 -15.76 38.82 -12.68
CA LYS A 69 -15.83 38.79 -11.21
C LYS A 69 -16.54 37.52 -10.74
N VAL A 70 -16.01 36.88 -9.71
CA VAL A 70 -16.62 35.68 -9.14
C VAL A 70 -17.94 36.06 -8.47
N VAL A 71 -19.03 35.42 -8.89
CA VAL A 71 -20.34 35.59 -8.25
C VAL A 71 -20.35 34.81 -6.95
N ARG A 72 -20.64 35.49 -5.85
CA ARG A 72 -20.91 34.85 -4.56
C ARG A 72 -22.40 34.55 -4.46
N ASP A 73 -22.73 33.34 -4.04
CA ASP A 73 -24.11 32.94 -3.79
C ASP A 73 -24.69 33.66 -2.57
N ALA A 74 -26.01 33.53 -2.34
CA ALA A 74 -26.70 34.10 -1.19
C ALA A 74 -26.13 33.64 0.17
N SER A 75 -25.44 32.50 0.20
CA SER A 75 -24.73 31.95 1.36
C SER A 75 -23.29 32.47 1.52
N GLY A 76 -22.85 33.42 0.68
CA GLY A 76 -21.48 33.97 0.67
C GLY A 76 -20.45 33.07 -0.03
N THR A 77 -20.84 31.86 -0.44
CA THR A 77 -19.96 30.87 -1.06
C THR A 77 -19.89 31.06 -2.58
N SER A 78 -18.69 30.99 -3.16
CA SER A 78 -18.45 31.08 -4.62
C SER A 78 -18.55 29.75 -5.37
N LEU A 79 -18.86 28.64 -4.66
CA LEU A 79 -18.89 27.29 -5.22
C LEU A 79 -20.33 26.81 -5.35
N LYS A 80 -20.66 26.26 -6.51
CA LYS A 80 -21.93 25.58 -6.78
C LYS A 80 -21.77 24.08 -6.55
N GLU A 81 -22.65 23.51 -5.72
CA GLU A 81 -22.69 22.08 -5.40
C GLU A 81 -23.20 21.24 -6.58
N PRO A 82 -23.00 19.91 -6.59
CA PRO A 82 -23.54 19.05 -7.64
C PRO A 82 -25.06 19.19 -7.80
N GLY A 83 -25.53 19.37 -9.03
CA GLY A 83 -26.96 19.59 -9.29
C GLY A 83 -27.24 20.43 -10.53
N LEU A 84 -28.52 20.74 -10.73
CA LEU A 84 -28.98 21.60 -11.81
C LEU A 84 -28.85 23.07 -11.37
N HIS A 85 -28.13 23.85 -12.14
CA HIS A 85 -27.91 25.28 -11.90
C HIS A 85 -28.33 26.10 -13.11
N TRP A 86 -28.61 27.37 -12.86
CA TRP A 86 -28.90 28.34 -13.90
C TRP A 86 -27.89 29.49 -13.81
N ALA A 87 -27.30 29.84 -14.95
CA ALA A 87 -26.44 31.01 -15.10
C ALA A 87 -26.92 31.83 -16.31
N LEU A 88 -26.51 33.10 -16.38
CA LEU A 88 -26.82 33.90 -17.55
C LEU A 88 -26.04 33.36 -18.77
N PRO A 89 -26.64 33.33 -19.96
CA PRO A 89 -25.94 32.82 -21.13
C PRO A 89 -24.72 33.67 -21.46
N TYR A 90 -23.76 33.07 -22.15
CA TYR A 90 -22.60 33.78 -22.70
C TYR A 90 -23.07 34.99 -23.51
N PRO A 91 -22.49 36.20 -23.35
CA PRO A 91 -21.18 36.50 -22.76
C PRO A 91 -21.20 37.00 -21.29
N ILE A 92 -22.33 36.92 -20.57
CA ILE A 92 -22.46 37.57 -19.26
C ILE A 92 -21.82 36.73 -18.15
N ASP A 93 -22.20 35.45 -18.06
CA ASP A 93 -21.64 34.49 -17.11
C ASP A 93 -20.77 33.45 -17.84
N GLU A 94 -19.61 33.14 -17.27
CA GLU A 94 -18.70 32.07 -17.70
C GLU A 94 -18.65 31.00 -16.60
N ILE A 95 -18.78 29.73 -16.99
CA ILE A 95 -18.88 28.60 -16.07
C ILE A 95 -17.57 27.81 -16.12
N VAL A 96 -16.87 27.76 -15.00
CA VAL A 96 -15.64 26.98 -14.84
C VAL A 96 -15.95 25.77 -13.96
N LYS A 97 -15.86 24.56 -14.53
CA LYS A 97 -16.10 23.29 -13.81
C LYS A 97 -14.78 22.69 -13.37
N ILE A 98 -14.55 22.55 -12.08
CA ILE A 98 -13.33 21.98 -11.51
C ILE A 98 -13.64 20.55 -11.07
N PRO A 99 -12.91 19.54 -11.57
CA PRO A 99 -13.06 18.17 -11.10
C PRO A 99 -12.57 18.09 -9.66
N VAL A 100 -13.51 17.86 -8.73
CA VAL A 100 -13.20 17.64 -7.32
C VAL A 100 -13.26 16.15 -7.02
N THR A 101 -12.45 15.67 -6.09
CA THR A 101 -12.50 14.26 -5.62
C THR A 101 -12.00 13.21 -6.64
N ALA A 102 -11.76 13.57 -7.90
CA ALA A 102 -11.11 12.67 -8.86
C ALA A 102 -9.60 12.58 -8.60
N THR A 103 -9.10 11.39 -8.26
CA THR A 103 -7.66 11.16 -8.08
C THR A 103 -6.95 11.18 -9.43
N GLN A 104 -6.03 12.11 -9.58
CA GLN A 104 -5.14 12.21 -10.73
C GLN A 104 -3.77 11.64 -10.36
N LYS A 105 -3.17 10.96 -11.33
CA LYS A 105 -1.84 10.34 -11.20
C LYS A 105 -0.85 11.17 -12.00
N LEU A 106 0.27 11.48 -11.38
CA LEU A 106 1.41 12.11 -12.03
C LEU A 106 2.63 11.22 -11.79
N GLU A 107 3.27 10.77 -12.86
CA GLU A 107 4.55 10.06 -12.78
C GLU A 107 5.68 11.08 -12.80
N ILE A 108 6.66 10.90 -11.92
CA ILE A 108 7.84 11.75 -11.81
C ILE A 108 9.06 10.87 -12.09
N ASP A 109 9.73 11.16 -13.21
CA ASP A 109 10.88 10.41 -13.71
C ASP A 109 12.14 11.26 -13.90
N ASP A 110 12.15 12.49 -13.39
CA ASP A 110 13.31 13.42 -13.35
C ASP A 110 14.58 12.79 -12.73
N PHE A 111 14.41 11.79 -11.86
CA PHE A 111 15.50 11.06 -11.21
C PHE A 111 15.79 9.69 -11.85
N TRP A 112 15.25 9.43 -13.03
CA TRP A 112 15.45 8.18 -13.75
C TRP A 112 16.50 8.33 -14.85
N TYR A 113 17.29 7.27 -15.08
CA TYR A 113 18.26 7.27 -16.17
C TYR A 113 17.55 7.19 -17.53
N PHE A 114 18.17 7.78 -18.55
CA PHE A 114 17.70 7.68 -19.92
C PHE A 114 18.02 6.29 -20.49
N ASP A 115 17.01 5.60 -21.02
CA ASP A 115 17.17 4.29 -21.67
C ASP A 115 16.59 4.34 -23.10
N PRO A 116 17.43 4.53 -24.14
CA PRO A 116 16.96 4.71 -25.53
C PRO A 116 16.35 3.43 -26.12
N GLU A 117 16.81 2.25 -25.69
CA GLU A 117 16.26 0.95 -26.04
C GLU A 117 16.34 0.06 -24.80
N GLN A 118 15.23 -0.54 -24.37
CA GLN A 118 15.19 -1.43 -23.21
C GLN A 118 16.30 -2.50 -23.32
N GLY A 119 17.32 -2.38 -22.48
CA GLY A 119 18.46 -3.32 -22.46
C GLY A 119 19.75 -2.82 -23.11
N SER A 120 19.82 -1.57 -23.56
CA SER A 120 21.08 -0.93 -23.97
C SER A 120 22.13 -1.05 -22.86
N ARG A 121 23.37 -1.44 -23.19
CA ARG A 121 24.44 -1.49 -22.18
C ARG A 121 24.68 -0.09 -21.61
N PRO A 122 24.83 0.05 -20.28
CA PRO A 122 25.13 1.35 -19.72
C PRO A 122 26.48 1.85 -20.27
N GLY A 123 26.60 3.17 -20.45
CA GLY A 123 27.90 3.79 -20.72
C GLY A 123 28.88 3.53 -19.57
N GLN A 124 30.17 3.78 -19.78
CA GLN A 124 31.17 3.58 -18.73
C GLN A 124 30.93 4.49 -17.51
N THR A 125 30.42 5.70 -17.74
CA THR A 125 30.17 6.70 -16.71
C THR A 125 28.71 7.15 -16.73
N LEU A 126 28.25 7.67 -15.59
CA LEU A 126 26.96 8.36 -15.50
C LEU A 126 27.06 9.71 -16.22
N ASN A 127 26.07 10.07 -17.03
CA ASN A 127 25.99 11.41 -17.62
C ASN A 127 24.90 12.23 -16.90
N PRO A 128 25.26 13.16 -16.00
CA PRO A 128 24.27 13.88 -15.19
C PRO A 128 23.35 14.82 -15.97
N ILE A 129 23.70 15.16 -17.23
CA ILE A 129 22.86 16.00 -18.09
C ILE A 129 21.72 15.18 -18.71
N ARG A 130 21.96 13.88 -18.94
CA ARG A 130 21.02 12.99 -19.63
C ARG A 130 20.33 12.02 -18.68
N ASP A 131 21.06 11.54 -17.68
CA ASP A 131 20.61 10.50 -16.76
C ASP A 131 20.21 11.20 -15.45
N GLY A 132 18.91 11.21 -15.16
CA GLY A 132 18.36 11.75 -13.92
C GLY A 132 18.84 10.96 -12.71
N TYR A 133 19.11 11.64 -11.59
CA TYR A 133 19.59 10.98 -10.38
C TYR A 133 19.24 11.76 -9.11
N CYS A 134 19.13 11.05 -7.99
CA CYS A 134 19.00 11.64 -6.66
C CYS A 134 20.17 11.21 -5.75
N LEU A 135 20.45 12.03 -4.75
CA LEU A 135 21.47 11.74 -3.74
C LEU A 135 20.85 11.15 -2.47
N THR A 136 21.55 10.20 -1.86
CA THR A 136 21.25 9.62 -0.55
C THR A 136 22.43 9.81 0.39
N ARG A 137 22.16 9.82 1.70
CA ARG A 137 23.20 9.95 2.73
C ARG A 137 24.14 8.74 2.68
N ASN A 138 25.37 8.91 3.16
CA ASN A 138 26.20 7.78 3.50
C ASN A 138 25.63 6.99 4.69
N GLU A 139 26.04 5.74 4.81
CA GLU A 139 25.81 4.96 6.03
C GLU A 139 26.82 5.37 7.10
N GLU A 140 26.34 5.58 8.33
CA GLU A 140 27.24 5.74 9.48
C GLU A 140 27.75 4.36 9.87
N VAL A 141 29.04 4.10 9.61
CA VAL A 141 29.68 2.84 9.99
C VAL A 141 30.09 2.94 11.46
N GLN A 142 29.39 2.18 12.32
CA GLN A 142 29.68 2.09 13.76
C GLN A 142 31.14 1.65 13.98
N GLY A 143 31.93 2.43 14.74
CA GLY A 143 33.36 2.18 14.98
C GLY A 143 34.32 2.99 14.09
N TYR A 144 33.80 3.79 13.14
CA TYR A 144 34.54 4.78 12.35
C TYR A 144 33.94 6.18 12.59
N GLU A 145 33.82 6.58 13.85
CA GLU A 145 33.25 7.89 14.24
C GLU A 145 34.09 9.09 13.74
N ASP A 146 35.38 8.86 13.44
CA ASP A 146 36.35 9.91 13.12
C ASP A 146 36.46 10.22 11.61
N GLN A 147 35.69 9.55 10.76
CA GLN A 147 35.56 9.92 9.37
C GLN A 147 34.14 10.39 9.13
N LEU A 148 33.98 11.72 9.13
CA LEU A 148 32.96 12.44 8.37
C LEU A 148 33.04 12.01 6.90
N ALA A 149 32.61 10.79 6.59
CA ALA A 149 32.45 10.33 5.23
C ALA A 149 31.20 11.04 4.68
N THR A 150 31.39 12.30 4.28
CA THR A 150 30.43 13.20 3.64
C THR A 150 29.98 12.73 2.26
N ASP A 151 30.33 11.50 1.87
CA ASP A 151 30.13 11.00 0.53
C ASP A 151 28.67 10.61 0.34
N TYR A 152 28.01 11.22 -0.63
CA TYR A 152 26.65 10.89 -1.01
C TYR A 152 26.63 9.72 -1.99
N ASN A 153 25.63 8.86 -1.85
CA ASN A 153 25.37 7.81 -2.83
C ASN A 153 24.37 8.30 -3.88
N ILE A 154 24.47 7.74 -5.09
CA ILE A 154 23.58 8.07 -6.19
C ILE A 154 22.52 6.98 -6.31
N VAL A 155 21.27 7.37 -6.51
CA VAL A 155 20.15 6.47 -6.81
C VAL A 155 19.34 6.99 -7.99
N HIS A 156 18.81 6.06 -8.77
CA HIS A 156 17.76 6.32 -9.74
C HIS A 156 16.42 5.95 -9.15
N CYS A 157 15.44 6.84 -9.24
CA CYS A 157 14.11 6.57 -8.74
C CYS A 157 13.01 7.09 -9.68
N LYS A 158 11.90 6.35 -9.71
CA LYS A 158 10.63 6.75 -10.33
C LYS A 158 9.59 6.84 -9.25
N TRP A 159 8.83 7.91 -9.26
CA TRP A 159 7.79 8.19 -8.29
C TRP A 159 6.44 8.35 -8.96
N GLN A 160 5.39 8.07 -8.21
CA GLN A 160 4.02 8.38 -8.60
C GLN A 160 3.38 9.23 -7.51
N LEU A 161 2.87 10.39 -7.91
CA LEU A 161 2.10 11.30 -7.08
C LEU A 161 0.62 11.13 -7.38
N ASN A 162 -0.15 10.72 -6.37
CA ASN A 162 -1.61 10.68 -6.45
C ASN A 162 -2.17 11.92 -5.75
N TRP A 163 -2.92 12.74 -6.48
CA TRP A 163 -3.42 14.01 -5.97
C TRP A 163 -4.87 14.27 -6.37
N THR A 164 -5.52 15.17 -5.63
CA THR A 164 -6.93 15.54 -5.79
C THR A 164 -7.12 17.02 -5.50
N ILE A 165 -8.07 17.68 -6.17
CA ILE A 165 -8.50 19.03 -5.81
C ILE A 165 -9.66 18.88 -4.82
N GLU A 166 -9.39 19.03 -3.52
CA GLU A 166 -10.37 18.79 -2.46
C GLU A 166 -10.39 19.90 -1.41
N ASP A 167 -9.21 20.38 -0.98
CA ASP A 167 -9.07 21.31 0.15
C ASP A 167 -9.82 22.62 -0.09
N ASP A 168 -9.48 23.31 -1.18
CA ASP A 168 -10.11 24.58 -1.55
C ASP A 168 -10.09 24.77 -3.08
N PRO A 169 -11.17 24.36 -3.78
CA PRO A 169 -11.29 24.55 -5.22
C PRO A 169 -11.27 26.03 -5.65
N TYR A 170 -11.62 26.95 -4.75
CA TYR A 170 -11.55 28.38 -5.04
C TYR A 170 -10.11 28.89 -4.97
N ALA A 171 -9.35 28.50 -3.95
CA ALA A 171 -7.92 28.81 -3.88
C ALA A 171 -7.16 28.22 -5.08
N PHE A 172 -7.52 27.01 -5.53
CA PHE A 172 -7.00 26.43 -6.75
C PHE A 172 -7.22 27.34 -7.96
N PHE A 173 -8.47 27.75 -8.23
CA PHE A 173 -8.78 28.62 -9.35
C PHE A 173 -8.04 29.98 -9.30
N ARG A 174 -7.85 30.53 -8.10
CA ARG A 174 -7.24 31.85 -7.92
C ARG A 174 -5.72 31.83 -8.02
N ASN A 175 -5.08 30.82 -7.42
CA ASN A 175 -3.63 30.79 -7.21
C ASN A 175 -2.90 29.88 -8.20
N VAL A 176 -3.61 28.98 -8.88
CA VAL A 176 -3.04 28.07 -9.87
C VAL A 176 -3.44 28.53 -11.26
N LYS A 177 -2.44 28.84 -12.09
CA LYS A 177 -2.67 29.29 -13.47
C LYS A 177 -2.94 28.08 -14.36
N VAL A 178 -4.17 27.99 -14.87
CA VAL A 178 -4.56 26.99 -15.87
C VAL A 178 -4.64 27.68 -17.24
N ARG A 179 -4.12 27.04 -18.29
CA ARG A 179 -4.25 27.56 -19.66
C ARG A 179 -5.71 27.54 -20.11
N SER A 180 -6.07 28.42 -21.05
CA SER A 180 -7.40 28.39 -21.67
C SER A 180 -7.61 27.10 -22.47
N VAL A 181 -8.83 26.55 -22.42
CA VAL A 181 -9.21 25.34 -23.16
C VAL A 181 -9.40 25.67 -24.63
N ARG A 182 -8.81 24.85 -25.51
CA ARG A 182 -9.02 24.95 -26.96
C ARG A 182 -10.27 24.16 -27.37
N PRO A 183 -10.95 24.53 -28.47
CA PRO A 183 -12.10 23.77 -28.95
C PRO A 183 -11.75 22.27 -29.16
N GLY A 184 -12.49 21.38 -28.51
CA GLY A 184 -12.30 19.92 -28.60
C GLY A 184 -11.46 19.28 -27.48
N GLU A 185 -10.82 20.07 -26.61
CA GLU A 185 -10.04 19.54 -25.47
C GLU A 185 -10.90 19.39 -24.21
N LEU A 186 -10.60 18.36 -23.40
CA LEU A 186 -11.25 18.15 -22.10
C LEU A 186 -10.59 19.04 -21.05
N TYR A 187 -11.39 19.82 -20.32
CA TYR A 187 -10.91 20.73 -19.26
C TYR A 187 -10.06 20.00 -18.19
N ARG A 188 -10.38 18.74 -17.89
CA ARG A 188 -9.62 17.89 -16.96
C ARG A 188 -8.16 17.70 -17.40
N ASP A 189 -7.93 17.44 -18.68
CA ASP A 189 -6.60 17.17 -19.22
C ASP A 189 -5.76 18.45 -19.23
N VAL A 190 -6.41 19.57 -19.56
CA VAL A 190 -5.81 20.91 -19.50
C VAL A 190 -5.34 21.27 -18.09
N ILE A 191 -6.11 20.92 -17.06
CA ILE A 191 -5.70 21.08 -15.66
C ILE A 191 -4.46 20.24 -15.37
N SER A 192 -4.50 18.94 -15.69
CA SER A 192 -3.38 18.03 -15.42
C SER A 192 -2.08 18.57 -16.01
N GLU A 193 -2.10 18.96 -17.29
CA GLU A 193 -0.96 19.51 -18.01
C GLU A 193 -0.47 20.85 -17.42
N SER A 194 -1.39 21.72 -16.99
CA SER A 194 -1.01 23.02 -16.42
C SER A 194 -0.41 22.92 -15.02
N VAL A 195 -0.83 21.90 -14.26
CA VAL A 195 -0.46 21.72 -12.85
C VAL A 195 0.77 20.83 -12.69
N GLU A 196 1.04 19.96 -13.65
CA GLU A 196 2.16 19.03 -13.69
C GLU A 196 3.51 19.71 -13.39
N PRO A 197 3.94 20.80 -14.05
CA PRO A 197 5.23 21.43 -13.75
C PRO A 197 5.36 21.92 -12.31
N LEU A 198 4.27 22.43 -11.74
CA LEU A 198 4.22 22.87 -10.34
C LEU A 198 4.38 21.69 -9.39
N LEU A 199 3.62 20.61 -9.63
CA LEU A 199 3.66 19.42 -8.79
C LEU A 199 4.98 18.69 -8.89
N THR A 200 5.55 18.54 -10.09
CA THR A 200 6.88 17.97 -10.31
C THR A 200 7.94 18.76 -9.55
N THR A 201 8.01 20.08 -9.73
CA THR A 201 8.99 20.93 -9.02
C THR A 201 8.88 20.81 -7.49
N VAL A 202 7.66 20.81 -6.95
CA VAL A 202 7.43 20.67 -5.50
C VAL A 202 7.78 19.27 -5.01
N ALA A 203 7.48 18.25 -5.80
CA ALA A 203 7.84 16.88 -5.51
C ALA A 203 9.35 16.67 -5.53
N ASP A 204 10.05 17.21 -6.51
CA ASP A 204 11.50 17.07 -6.66
C ASP A 204 12.25 17.64 -5.46
N ASP A 205 11.92 18.86 -5.03
CA ASP A 205 12.51 19.46 -3.82
C ASP A 205 12.24 18.59 -2.58
N ALA A 206 11.02 18.06 -2.46
CA ALA A 206 10.65 17.20 -1.34
C ALA A 206 11.38 15.84 -1.37
N ILE A 207 11.52 15.22 -2.55
CA ILE A 207 12.23 13.95 -2.77
C ILE A 207 13.70 14.13 -2.43
N VAL A 208 14.38 15.12 -3.02
CA VAL A 208 15.81 15.39 -2.81
C VAL A 208 16.13 15.63 -1.34
N ARG A 209 15.37 16.51 -0.67
CA ARG A 209 15.60 16.81 0.76
C ARG A 209 15.33 15.63 1.69
N THR A 210 14.47 14.71 1.29
CA THR A 210 14.12 13.55 2.10
C THR A 210 15.14 12.44 1.88
N LEU A 211 15.42 12.08 0.62
CA LEU A 211 16.40 11.03 0.29
C LEU A 211 17.81 11.35 0.79
N ALA A 212 18.19 12.63 0.84
CA ALA A 212 19.47 13.06 1.42
C ALA A 212 19.64 12.73 2.92
N LYS A 213 18.60 12.27 3.62
CA LYS A 213 18.66 11.84 5.03
C LYS A 213 18.81 10.33 5.21
N TYR A 214 18.41 9.54 4.22
CA TYR A 214 18.41 8.08 4.30
C TYR A 214 19.63 7.51 3.60
N SER A 215 20.13 6.37 4.08
CA SER A 215 21.16 5.62 3.36
C SER A 215 20.59 4.95 2.10
N ILE A 216 21.45 4.57 1.16
CA ILE A 216 21.03 3.83 -0.04
C ILE A 216 20.32 2.52 0.32
N ASP A 217 20.79 1.79 1.34
CA ASP A 217 20.18 0.53 1.78
C ASP A 217 18.79 0.74 2.39
N GLN A 218 18.61 1.82 3.15
CA GLN A 218 17.30 2.21 3.67
C GLN A 218 16.33 2.58 2.54
N ALA A 219 16.82 3.27 1.50
CA ALA A 219 16.02 3.68 0.36
C ALA A 219 15.59 2.50 -0.52
N VAL A 220 16.48 1.52 -0.72
CA VAL A 220 16.22 0.35 -1.58
C VAL A 220 15.43 -0.76 -0.86
N THR A 221 15.65 -0.95 0.45
CA THR A 221 15.15 -2.12 1.19
C THR A 221 14.06 -1.73 2.20
N THR A 222 14.42 -1.16 3.35
CA THR A 222 13.61 -1.25 4.58
C THR A 222 12.71 -0.03 4.84
N SER A 223 13.07 1.16 4.37
CA SER A 223 12.43 2.42 4.83
C SER A 223 11.50 3.08 3.80
N LYS A 224 11.02 2.35 2.79
CA LYS A 224 10.18 2.93 1.71
C LYS A 224 8.93 3.62 2.25
N SER A 225 8.25 3.05 3.24
CA SER A 225 7.04 3.64 3.85
C SER A 225 7.32 4.92 4.64
N ASN A 226 8.46 5.00 5.33
CA ASN A 226 8.88 6.20 6.06
C ASN A 226 9.24 7.32 5.09
N ILE A 227 10.02 6.97 4.06
CA ILE A 227 10.40 7.89 3.00
C ILE A 227 9.16 8.45 2.29
N THR A 228 8.24 7.61 1.81
CA THR A 228 7.03 8.08 1.12
C THR A 228 6.14 8.96 1.99
N ARG A 229 6.01 8.61 3.27
CA ARG A 229 5.26 9.43 4.24
C ARG A 229 5.90 10.80 4.47
N GLU A 230 7.21 10.86 4.65
CA GLU A 230 7.94 12.13 4.82
C GLU A 230 7.86 13.00 3.57
N VAL A 231 8.04 12.42 2.37
CA VAL A 231 7.91 13.17 1.12
C VAL A 231 6.48 13.68 0.94
N THR A 232 5.47 12.83 1.15
CA THR A 232 4.05 13.23 1.08
C THR A 232 3.76 14.40 2.02
N ALA A 233 4.24 14.35 3.26
CA ALA A 233 4.06 15.43 4.23
C ALA A 233 4.73 16.74 3.79
N ARG A 234 5.92 16.68 3.18
CA ARG A 234 6.64 17.84 2.64
C ARG A 234 5.95 18.46 1.43
N VAL A 235 5.53 17.64 0.47
CA VAL A 235 4.78 18.11 -0.71
C VAL A 235 3.48 18.79 -0.26
N GLN A 236 2.70 18.15 0.60
CA GLN A 236 1.47 18.75 1.13
C GLN A 236 1.74 20.04 1.91
N LYS A 237 2.81 20.10 2.71
CA LYS A 237 3.20 21.33 3.41
C LYS A 237 3.48 22.46 2.42
N ARG A 238 4.24 22.19 1.36
CA ARG A 238 4.61 23.20 0.37
C ARG A 238 3.41 23.67 -0.46
N LEU A 239 2.51 22.77 -0.83
CA LEU A 239 1.26 23.13 -1.53
C LEU A 239 0.32 23.97 -0.66
N ARG A 240 0.27 23.70 0.65
CA ARG A 240 -0.48 24.54 1.59
C ARG A 240 0.12 25.94 1.74
N GLU A 241 1.45 26.06 1.82
CA GLU A 241 2.13 27.36 1.84
C GLU A 241 1.82 28.20 0.59
N LEU A 242 1.74 27.54 -0.57
CA LEU A 242 1.35 28.16 -1.84
C LEU A 242 -0.16 28.37 -1.99
N SER A 243 -0.97 27.91 -1.02
CA SER A 243 -2.43 28.01 -1.04
C SER A 243 -3.04 27.49 -2.34
N THR A 244 -2.56 26.35 -2.86
CA THR A 244 -2.99 25.83 -4.17
C THR A 244 -4.34 25.12 -4.13
N GLY A 245 -4.87 24.75 -2.96
CA GLY A 245 -6.09 23.95 -2.84
C GLY A 245 -5.94 22.49 -3.29
N ILE A 246 -4.71 22.05 -3.62
CA ILE A 246 -4.40 20.68 -4.02
C ILE A 246 -4.09 19.85 -2.77
N ARG A 247 -4.71 18.66 -2.69
CA ARG A 247 -4.45 17.65 -1.67
C ARG A 247 -3.72 16.45 -2.28
N VAL A 248 -2.58 16.12 -1.72
CA VAL A 248 -1.84 14.90 -1.99
C VAL A 248 -2.49 13.75 -1.24
N ARG A 249 -2.86 12.68 -1.95
CA ARG A 249 -3.40 11.46 -1.34
C ARG A 249 -2.27 10.60 -0.82
N ASP A 250 -1.33 10.28 -1.70
CA ASP A 250 -0.15 9.51 -1.37
C ASP A 250 0.91 9.71 -2.44
N MET A 251 2.15 9.43 -2.04
CA MET A 251 3.28 9.35 -2.96
C MET A 251 3.88 7.96 -2.88
N GLN A 252 4.20 7.38 -4.03
CA GLN A 252 4.68 6.00 -4.14
C GLN A 252 6.01 5.97 -4.89
N ILE A 253 6.91 5.10 -4.45
CA ILE A 253 8.13 4.78 -5.18
C ILE A 253 7.78 3.64 -6.14
N LEU A 254 7.72 3.93 -7.45
CA LEU A 254 7.51 2.90 -8.48
C LEU A 254 8.74 2.02 -8.65
N LYS A 255 9.92 2.65 -8.68
CA LYS A 255 11.20 1.96 -8.82
C LYS A 255 12.30 2.76 -8.15
N ILE A 256 13.20 2.10 -7.46
CA ILE A 256 14.42 2.71 -6.93
C ILE A 256 15.57 1.71 -7.08
N THR A 257 16.70 2.16 -7.62
CA THR A 257 17.86 1.32 -7.92
C THR A 257 19.13 2.16 -7.98
N TRP A 258 20.29 1.52 -7.84
CA TRP A 258 21.60 2.17 -8.02
C TRP A 258 21.95 2.35 -9.50
N PRO A 259 22.95 3.18 -9.85
CA PRO A 259 23.42 3.34 -11.21
C PRO A 259 23.88 2.01 -11.82
N ARG A 260 23.48 1.77 -13.07
CA ARG A 260 23.77 0.52 -13.80
C ARG A 260 25.27 0.30 -14.00
N GLN A 261 26.06 1.37 -13.97
CA GLN A 261 27.51 1.38 -14.10
C GLN A 261 28.22 0.72 -12.92
N VAL A 262 27.62 0.77 -11.73
CA VAL A 262 28.21 0.23 -10.48
C VAL A 262 27.55 -1.07 -10.03
N ASP A 263 26.69 -1.66 -10.86
CA ASP A 263 25.89 -2.83 -10.51
C ASP A 263 26.74 -3.99 -9.97
N GLN A 264 27.82 -4.33 -10.68
CA GLN A 264 28.74 -5.39 -10.25
C GLN A 264 29.42 -5.08 -8.91
N ALA A 265 29.84 -3.83 -8.70
CA ALA A 265 30.51 -3.43 -7.46
C ALA A 265 29.54 -3.43 -6.28
N PHE A 266 28.31 -2.96 -6.48
CA PHE A 266 27.28 -2.93 -5.47
C PHE A 266 26.85 -4.35 -5.08
N LEU A 267 26.61 -5.22 -6.06
CA LEU A 267 26.30 -6.63 -5.82
C LEU A 267 27.44 -7.36 -5.08
N ALA A 268 28.69 -7.04 -5.40
CA ALA A 268 29.84 -7.57 -4.67
C ALA A 268 29.85 -7.10 -3.21
N SER A 269 29.54 -5.82 -2.95
CA SER A 269 29.44 -5.26 -1.59
C SER A 269 28.32 -5.91 -0.79
N ILE A 270 27.12 -6.03 -1.35
CA ILE A 270 25.99 -6.70 -0.70
C ILE A 270 26.32 -8.15 -0.40
N LYS A 271 26.93 -8.87 -1.35
CA LYS A 271 27.38 -10.25 -1.13
C LYS A 271 28.43 -10.33 -0.01
N ALA A 272 29.36 -9.39 0.05
CA ALA A 272 30.35 -9.32 1.12
C ALA A 272 29.71 -9.04 2.48
N GLY A 273 28.72 -8.13 2.55
CA GLY A 273 27.95 -7.84 3.75
C GLY A 273 27.15 -9.05 4.25
N GLN A 274 26.49 -9.77 3.34
CA GLN A 274 25.80 -11.03 3.65
C GLN A 274 26.78 -12.09 4.17
N ASN A 275 27.94 -12.23 3.52
CA ASN A 275 28.96 -13.17 3.94
C ASN A 275 29.50 -12.83 5.35
N ARG A 276 29.73 -11.54 5.64
CA ARG A 276 30.10 -11.07 6.97
C ARG A 276 29.04 -11.45 8.01
N SER A 277 27.77 -11.14 7.75
CA SER A 277 26.68 -11.46 8.68
C SER A 277 26.52 -12.97 8.89
N SER A 278 26.73 -13.79 7.84
CA SER A 278 26.77 -15.25 7.94
C SER A 278 27.89 -15.71 8.87
N ILE A 279 29.12 -15.21 8.65
CA ILE A 279 30.29 -15.56 9.47
C ILE A 279 30.09 -15.12 10.91
N GLU A 280 29.53 -13.94 11.17
CA GLU A 280 29.21 -13.46 12.53
C GLU A 280 28.17 -14.37 13.20
N THR A 281 27.12 -14.76 12.48
CA THR A 281 26.08 -15.67 12.99
C THR A 281 26.64 -17.06 13.25
N GLU A 282 27.48 -17.59 12.37
CA GLU A 282 28.17 -18.87 12.53
C GLU A 282 29.12 -18.84 13.74
N ALA A 283 29.89 -17.75 13.91
CA ALA A 283 30.77 -17.55 15.05
C ALA A 283 29.98 -17.47 16.36
N TRP A 284 28.86 -16.74 16.38
CA TRP A 284 27.97 -16.65 17.54
C TRP A 284 27.35 -18.00 17.88
N THR A 285 26.87 -18.73 16.88
CA THR A 285 26.30 -20.08 17.06
C THR A 285 27.34 -21.05 17.59
N TYR A 286 28.57 -21.00 17.07
CA TYR A 286 29.69 -21.81 17.55
C TYR A 286 30.02 -21.48 19.02
N TYR A 287 30.13 -20.18 19.34
CA TYR A 287 30.33 -19.71 20.71
C TYR A 287 29.24 -20.22 21.66
N GLU A 288 27.97 -20.00 21.35
CA GLU A 288 26.84 -20.46 22.16
C GLU A 288 26.84 -21.98 22.33
N LYS A 289 27.10 -22.73 21.24
CA LYS A 289 27.15 -24.19 21.29
C LYS A 289 28.27 -24.68 22.20
N THR A 290 29.50 -24.19 22.02
CA THR A 290 30.65 -24.60 22.84
C THR A 290 30.45 -24.22 24.30
N LEU A 291 29.90 -23.03 24.57
CA LEU A 291 29.60 -22.56 25.91
C LEU A 291 28.53 -23.42 26.60
N ASN A 292 27.45 -23.75 25.89
CA ASN A 292 26.40 -24.63 26.38
C ASN A 292 26.89 -26.07 26.60
N GLU A 293 27.74 -26.61 25.72
CA GLU A 293 28.35 -27.94 25.91
C GLU A 293 29.26 -27.98 27.15
N ALA A 294 30.01 -26.91 27.42
CA ALA A 294 30.94 -26.83 28.54
C ALA A 294 30.24 -26.56 29.89
N GLY A 295 29.32 -25.60 29.94
CA GLY A 295 28.72 -25.11 31.19
C GLY A 295 27.21 -25.25 31.30
N GLY A 296 26.54 -25.77 30.26
CA GLY A 296 25.08 -25.91 30.19
C GLY A 296 24.31 -24.59 30.02
N PRO A 297 22.98 -24.60 30.21
CA PRO A 297 22.09 -23.51 29.77
C PRO A 297 22.30 -22.15 30.42
N ARG A 298 22.99 -22.09 31.57
CA ARG A 298 23.28 -20.83 32.31
C ARG A 298 24.73 -20.36 32.14
N ALA A 299 25.50 -21.02 31.29
CA ALA A 299 26.93 -20.78 31.17
C ALA A 299 27.28 -19.35 30.75
N GLU A 300 26.45 -18.70 29.93
CA GLU A 300 26.65 -17.32 29.50
C GLU A 300 26.51 -16.30 30.64
N GLU A 301 25.50 -16.46 31.48
CA GLU A 301 25.28 -15.60 32.64
C GLU A 301 26.44 -15.74 33.64
N SER A 302 26.85 -16.98 33.92
CA SER A 302 28.01 -17.26 34.76
C SER A 302 29.30 -16.70 34.17
N LEU A 303 29.50 -16.78 32.84
CA LEU A 303 30.69 -16.24 32.19
C LEU A 303 30.74 -14.71 32.23
N LYS A 304 29.60 -14.01 32.08
CA LYS A 304 29.54 -12.55 32.23
C LYS A 304 29.98 -12.09 33.61
N VAL A 305 29.52 -12.76 34.67
CA VAL A 305 29.95 -12.49 36.06
C VAL A 305 31.45 -12.76 36.27
N LEU A 306 32.01 -13.76 35.59
CA LEU A 306 33.44 -14.06 35.68
C LEU A 306 34.33 -13.07 34.93
N LEU A 307 33.82 -12.43 33.87
CA LEU A 307 34.55 -11.47 33.04
C LEU A 307 34.40 -10.02 33.51
N ASP A 308 33.39 -9.72 34.32
CA ASP A 308 33.17 -8.39 34.88
C ASP A 308 34.11 -8.13 36.05
N GLU A 309 35.06 -7.21 35.84
CA GLU A 309 36.06 -6.80 36.84
C GLU A 309 35.45 -6.19 38.11
N SER A 310 34.18 -5.75 38.08
CA SER A 310 33.47 -5.19 39.22
C SER A 310 32.75 -6.21 40.10
N SER A 311 32.76 -7.50 39.71
CA SER A 311 32.04 -8.56 40.42
C SER A 311 32.65 -8.90 41.77
N THR A 312 31.80 -9.24 42.75
CA THR A 312 32.27 -9.63 44.08
C THR A 312 32.79 -11.07 44.12
N GLU A 313 33.73 -11.33 45.02
CA GLU A 313 34.28 -12.66 45.31
C GLU A 313 33.22 -13.75 45.60
N ALA A 314 32.06 -13.35 46.13
CA ALA A 314 30.94 -14.25 46.37
C ALA A 314 30.18 -14.61 45.07
N GLU A 315 30.04 -13.67 44.15
CA GLU A 315 29.38 -13.86 42.85
C GLU A 315 30.24 -14.75 41.93
N ILE A 316 31.55 -14.50 41.90
CA ILE A 316 32.53 -15.33 41.19
C ILE A 316 32.46 -16.79 41.68
N ARG A 317 32.43 -17.02 42.99
CA ARG A 317 32.32 -18.37 43.56
C ARG A 317 31.02 -19.07 43.21
N ARG A 318 29.88 -18.37 43.21
CA ARG A 318 28.59 -18.94 42.77
C ARG A 318 28.63 -19.32 41.29
N ALA A 319 29.15 -18.43 40.44
CA ALA A 319 29.27 -18.69 39.01
C ALA A 319 30.09 -19.96 38.71
N TYR A 320 31.23 -20.16 39.40
CA TYR A 320 32.01 -21.39 39.30
C TYR A 320 31.26 -22.64 39.80
N SER A 321 30.54 -22.52 40.93
CA SER A 321 29.74 -23.60 41.50
C SER A 321 28.62 -24.03 40.55
N ASP A 322 27.96 -23.08 39.90
CA ASP A 322 26.85 -23.37 38.98
C ASP A 322 27.35 -24.10 37.73
N LEU A 323 28.47 -23.66 37.16
CA LEU A 323 29.13 -24.33 36.03
C LEU A 323 29.56 -25.76 36.38
N THR A 324 30.18 -25.96 37.55
CA THR A 324 30.61 -27.30 38.00
C THR A 324 29.44 -28.22 38.37
N GLY A 325 28.36 -27.67 38.92
CA GLY A 325 27.13 -28.41 39.20
C GLY A 325 26.49 -28.96 37.92
N GLN A 326 26.41 -28.13 36.89
CA GLN A 326 25.83 -28.51 35.60
C GLN A 326 26.70 -29.55 34.86
N ALA A 327 28.02 -29.37 34.85
CA ALA A 327 28.96 -30.37 34.31
C ALA A 327 28.86 -31.72 35.06
N SER A 328 28.71 -31.69 36.39
CA SER A 328 28.54 -32.89 37.21
C SER A 328 27.22 -33.60 36.90
N LYS A 329 26.13 -32.85 36.67
CA LYS A 329 24.83 -33.39 36.26
C LYS A 329 24.95 -34.14 34.93
N ASN A 330 25.54 -33.51 33.91
CA ASN A 330 25.74 -34.12 32.59
C ASN A 330 26.57 -35.41 32.69
N LEU A 331 27.64 -35.40 33.48
CA LEU A 331 28.46 -36.59 33.72
C LEU A 331 27.68 -37.71 34.41
N SER A 332 26.84 -37.36 35.38
CA SER A 332 25.97 -38.33 36.08
C SER A 332 24.93 -38.95 35.14
N GLU A 333 24.28 -38.14 34.30
CA GLU A 333 23.33 -38.62 33.29
C GLU A 333 24.00 -39.53 32.26
N ALA A 334 25.18 -39.16 31.76
CA ALA A 334 25.95 -39.99 30.85
C ALA A 334 26.37 -41.32 31.48
N ARG A 335 26.79 -41.31 32.75
CA ARG A 335 27.09 -42.54 33.52
C ARG A 335 25.84 -43.41 33.69
N SER A 336 24.71 -42.81 34.05
CA SER A 336 23.42 -43.52 34.18
C SER A 336 23.00 -44.16 32.85
N TYR A 337 23.08 -43.41 31.74
CA TYR A 337 22.78 -43.91 30.41
C TYR A 337 23.70 -45.07 30.01
N LYS A 338 25.01 -44.92 30.21
CA LYS A 338 25.98 -45.99 29.98
C LYS A 338 25.63 -47.25 30.78
N THR A 339 25.33 -47.09 32.08
CA THR A 339 24.92 -48.20 32.94
C THR A 339 23.64 -48.84 32.43
N LYS A 340 22.61 -48.05 32.07
CA LYS A 340 21.37 -48.56 31.49
C LYS A 340 21.62 -49.37 30.22
N VAL A 341 22.43 -48.86 29.28
CA VAL A 341 22.78 -49.57 28.04
C VAL A 341 23.49 -50.89 28.34
N ILE A 342 24.47 -50.89 29.25
CA ILE A 342 25.21 -52.10 29.63
C ILE A 342 24.29 -53.12 30.29
N GLU A 343 23.46 -52.70 31.26
CA GLU A 343 22.56 -53.59 31.98
C GLU A 343 21.45 -54.13 31.08
N THR A 344 20.90 -53.32 30.18
CA THR A 344 19.96 -53.81 29.15
C THR A 344 20.64 -54.80 28.21
N ALA A 345 21.87 -54.53 27.75
CA ALA A 345 22.60 -55.47 26.89
C ALA A 345 22.88 -56.80 27.61
N LYS A 346 23.29 -56.76 28.88
CA LYS A 346 23.48 -57.97 29.72
C LYS A 346 22.17 -58.71 29.94
N ALA A 347 21.09 -58.00 30.28
CA ALA A 347 19.77 -58.59 30.48
C ALA A 347 19.29 -59.30 29.21
N ASN A 348 19.43 -58.66 28.05
CA ASN A 348 19.09 -59.24 26.75
C ASN A 348 19.96 -60.46 26.44
N ALA A 349 21.28 -60.39 26.68
CA ALA A 349 22.18 -61.52 26.45
C ALA A 349 21.84 -62.72 27.36
N ASN A 350 21.49 -62.46 28.63
CA ASN A 350 21.08 -63.49 29.58
C ASN A 350 19.75 -64.11 29.18
N TYR A 351 18.75 -63.29 28.83
CA TYR A 351 17.45 -63.73 28.33
C TYR A 351 17.60 -64.64 27.11
N LEU A 352 18.37 -64.20 26.12
CA LEU A 352 18.64 -64.99 24.91
C LEU A 352 19.40 -66.29 25.22
N SER A 353 20.36 -66.25 26.14
CA SER A 353 21.12 -67.43 26.55
C SER A 353 20.26 -68.48 27.25
N GLN A 354 19.30 -68.05 28.07
CA GLN A 354 18.33 -68.95 28.71
C GLN A 354 17.33 -69.54 27.71
N LEU A 355 16.98 -68.77 26.68
CA LEU A 355 16.03 -69.17 25.65
C LEU A 355 16.66 -70.12 24.60
N LEU A 356 17.95 -69.97 24.33
CA LEU A 356 18.67 -70.66 23.26
C LEU A 356 18.54 -72.20 23.29
N PRO A 357 18.60 -72.91 24.45
CA PRO A 357 18.44 -74.37 24.49
C PRO A 357 17.06 -74.84 24.05
N GLU A 358 16.00 -74.11 24.42
CA GLU A 358 14.62 -74.44 24.05
C GLU A 358 14.33 -74.06 22.59
N TYR A 359 14.85 -72.92 22.14
CA TYR A 359 14.80 -72.51 20.74
C TYR A 359 15.47 -73.55 19.82
N ARG A 360 16.63 -74.09 20.22
CA ARG A 360 17.32 -75.15 19.44
C ARG A 360 16.53 -76.45 19.33
N LYS A 361 15.66 -76.76 20.31
CA LYS A 361 14.81 -77.96 20.28
C LYS A 361 13.54 -77.73 19.46
N ARG A 362 12.92 -76.55 19.58
CA ARG A 362 11.58 -76.23 19.02
C ARG A 362 11.51 -74.76 18.57
N PRO A 363 12.11 -74.40 17.42
CA PRO A 363 12.23 -73.00 17.02
C PRO A 363 10.88 -72.32 16.73
N GLU A 364 9.98 -72.99 16.01
CA GLU A 364 8.68 -72.41 15.59
C GLU A 364 7.79 -72.05 16.80
N LEU A 365 7.67 -72.95 17.78
CA LEU A 365 6.84 -72.75 18.97
C LEU A 365 7.38 -71.66 19.90
N VAL A 366 8.70 -71.53 20.01
CA VAL A 366 9.33 -70.49 20.84
C VAL A 366 9.12 -69.11 20.23
N ILE A 367 9.25 -68.97 18.90
CA ILE A 367 8.96 -67.71 18.20
C ILE A 367 7.49 -67.34 18.34
N GLU A 368 6.58 -68.30 18.13
CA GLU A 368 5.15 -68.05 18.26
C GLU A 368 4.80 -67.60 19.69
N ARG A 369 5.37 -68.24 20.70
CA ARG A 369 5.17 -67.83 22.09
C ARG A 369 5.70 -66.43 22.38
N ILE A 370 6.92 -66.09 21.96
CA ILE A 370 7.45 -64.72 22.11
C ILE A 370 6.56 -63.70 21.41
N TYR A 371 6.06 -64.03 20.23
CA TYR A 371 5.16 -63.16 19.48
C TYR A 371 3.84 -62.95 20.25
N GLN A 372 3.24 -64.03 20.76
CA GLN A 372 2.01 -63.94 21.55
C GLN A 372 2.23 -63.17 22.86
N ASP A 373 3.31 -63.45 23.60
CA ASP A 373 3.65 -62.77 24.87
C ASP A 373 3.90 -61.27 24.63
N ASN A 374 4.63 -60.91 23.57
CA ASN A 374 4.84 -59.51 23.20
C ASN A 374 3.54 -58.84 22.74
N MET A 375 2.71 -59.56 21.98
CA MET A 375 1.42 -59.05 21.54
C MET A 375 0.51 -58.83 22.74
N GLU A 376 0.45 -59.76 23.69
CA GLU A 376 -0.27 -59.59 24.96
C GLU A 376 0.22 -58.35 25.72
N GLN A 377 1.54 -58.18 25.87
CA GLN A 377 2.10 -57.02 26.57
C GLN A 377 1.80 -55.68 25.87
N ILE A 378 1.92 -55.63 24.54
CA ILE A 378 1.58 -54.44 23.76
C ILE A 378 0.08 -54.15 23.88
N LEU A 379 -0.75 -55.20 23.82
CA LEU A 379 -2.20 -55.07 23.93
C LEU A 379 -2.65 -54.65 25.34
N ASP A 380 -1.89 -54.95 26.40
CA ASP A 380 -2.17 -54.50 27.77
C ASP A 380 -1.72 -53.03 28.01
N THR A 381 -0.67 -52.60 27.31
CA THR A 381 -0.08 -51.25 27.50
C THR A 381 -0.83 -50.15 26.73
N VAL A 382 -1.46 -50.48 25.59
CA VAL A 382 -2.12 -49.49 24.74
C VAL A 382 -3.52 -49.18 25.27
N ASP A 383 -3.81 -47.90 25.54
CA ASP A 383 -5.08 -47.46 26.14
C ASP A 383 -6.31 -47.68 25.24
N GLU A 384 -6.14 -47.63 23.91
CA GLU A 384 -7.23 -47.83 22.95
C GLU A 384 -6.77 -48.65 21.74
N LYS A 385 -7.51 -49.71 21.42
CA LYS A 385 -7.30 -50.50 20.20
C LYS A 385 -8.47 -50.30 19.25
N ILE A 386 -8.16 -49.95 18.01
CA ILE A 386 -9.14 -49.85 16.92
C ILE A 386 -8.72 -50.82 15.82
N ILE A 387 -9.55 -51.82 15.51
CA ILE A 387 -9.36 -52.69 14.35
C ILE A 387 -10.30 -52.18 13.25
N VAL A 388 -9.73 -51.59 12.18
CA VAL A 388 -10.50 -51.17 11.00
C VAL A 388 -10.41 -52.26 9.94
N GLN A 389 -11.52 -52.94 9.65
CA GLN A 389 -11.59 -53.89 8.55
C GLN A 389 -12.27 -53.19 7.35
N PRO A 390 -11.56 -52.88 6.25
CA PRO A 390 -12.18 -52.23 5.10
C PRO A 390 -13.15 -53.20 4.42
N ALA A 391 -14.44 -52.83 4.38
CA ALA A 391 -15.47 -53.64 3.73
C ALA A 391 -15.32 -53.56 2.20
N LYS A 392 -15.09 -54.71 1.54
CA LYS A 392 -15.27 -54.81 0.10
C LYS A 392 -16.77 -54.70 -0.21
N GLN A 393 -17.17 -53.54 -0.75
CA GLN A 393 -18.49 -53.20 -1.29
C GLN A 393 -19.67 -53.21 -0.30
N GLY A 394 -20.08 -52.01 0.11
CA GLY A 394 -21.48 -51.72 0.49
C GLY A 394 -21.71 -51.27 1.94
N LYS A 395 -21.81 -49.94 2.11
CA LYS A 395 -22.13 -49.17 3.33
C LYS A 395 -21.22 -49.43 4.54
N ASP A 396 -20.37 -48.44 4.82
CA ASP A 396 -19.41 -48.39 5.93
C ASP A 396 -20.07 -48.72 7.28
N ARG A 397 -19.76 -49.91 7.78
CA ARG A 397 -19.92 -50.24 9.19
C ARG A 397 -18.53 -50.34 9.79
N GLU A 398 -18.11 -49.31 10.50
CA GLU A 398 -16.91 -49.38 11.33
C GLU A 398 -17.21 -50.21 12.58
N PHE A 399 -16.58 -51.37 12.71
CA PHE A 399 -16.55 -52.12 13.97
C PHE A 399 -15.38 -51.63 14.82
N ARG A 400 -15.63 -50.72 15.75
CA ARG A 400 -14.62 -50.31 16.75
C ARG A 400 -14.74 -51.24 17.95
N VAL A 401 -13.94 -52.31 17.96
CA VAL A 401 -13.83 -53.20 19.12
C VAL A 401 -12.83 -52.59 20.09
N LEU A 402 -13.33 -51.86 21.09
CA LEU A 402 -12.55 -51.39 22.23
C LEU A 402 -12.21 -52.60 23.11
N ILE A 403 -10.95 -53.03 23.06
CA ILE A 403 -10.41 -53.97 24.04
C ILE A 403 -9.74 -53.13 25.13
N SER A 404 -10.52 -52.69 26.11
CA SER A 404 -10.01 -51.94 27.27
C SER A 404 -9.92 -52.81 28.53
N ARG A 405 -9.02 -52.40 29.42
CA ARG A 405 -8.55 -53.03 30.68
C ARG A 405 -9.54 -53.88 31.50
N ASN A 406 -8.96 -54.84 32.22
CA ASN A 406 -9.54 -55.56 33.34
C ASN A 406 -10.30 -54.60 34.31
N PRO A 407 -11.60 -54.83 34.58
CA PRO A 407 -12.47 -53.91 35.32
C PRO A 407 -12.14 -53.73 36.83
N SER A 408 -11.07 -54.35 37.33
CA SER A 408 -10.69 -54.32 38.75
C SER A 408 -9.64 -53.26 39.13
N ILE A 409 -9.14 -52.47 38.17
CA ILE A 409 -8.21 -51.36 38.44
C ILE A 409 -9.01 -50.04 38.47
N LYS A 410 -9.11 -49.43 39.66
CA LYS A 410 -9.79 -48.13 39.86
C LYS A 410 -9.02 -47.00 39.17
N ASP A 411 -9.73 -46.16 38.42
CA ASP A 411 -9.24 -44.91 37.85
C ASP A 411 -8.62 -44.02 38.92
N LYS A 412 -7.32 -43.71 38.79
CA LYS A 412 -6.74 -42.52 39.39
C LYS A 412 -6.96 -41.36 38.43
N LYS A 413 -8.17 -40.80 38.42
CA LYS A 413 -8.41 -39.49 37.79
C LYS A 413 -7.52 -38.45 38.50
N SER A 414 -6.53 -37.94 37.79
CA SER A 414 -5.93 -36.64 38.08
C SER A 414 -6.96 -35.57 37.75
N GLY A 415 -7.56 -34.98 38.79
CA GLY A 415 -8.13 -33.64 38.70
C GLY A 415 -7.03 -32.58 38.84
N SER A 416 -7.38 -31.32 38.55
CA SER A 416 -6.55 -30.11 38.35
C SER A 416 -5.87 -30.09 36.96
N ASP A 417 -6.22 -29.23 36.01
CA ASP A 417 -6.85 -27.91 36.10
C ASP A 417 -7.81 -27.65 34.93
N GLU A 418 -9.05 -27.32 35.27
CA GLU A 418 -9.98 -26.62 34.39
C GLU A 418 -10.68 -25.57 35.24
N ASN A 419 -10.07 -24.38 35.34
CA ASN A 419 -10.79 -23.14 35.66
C ASN A 419 -9.90 -21.92 35.37
N GLN A 420 -9.96 -21.40 34.14
CA GLN A 420 -10.25 -19.97 33.93
C GLN A 420 -11.12 -19.81 32.68
N ASN A 421 -12.29 -19.23 32.94
CA ASN A 421 -13.34 -18.88 31.99
C ASN A 421 -12.89 -17.83 30.98
N GLY A 422 -13.67 -17.77 29.89
CA GLY A 422 -13.54 -16.81 28.80
C GLY A 422 -13.93 -15.35 29.12
N ASN A 423 -13.93 -14.59 28.02
CA ASN A 423 -14.21 -13.16 27.82
C ASN A 423 -13.10 -12.17 28.18
N GLN A 424 -12.21 -11.91 27.21
CA GLN A 424 -12.29 -10.70 26.36
C GLN A 424 -11.49 -10.91 25.06
#